data_AF-A0A6A6KJ64-F1
#
_entry.id   AF-A0A6A6KJ64-F1
#
_cell.length_a   1.000
_cell.length_b   1.000
_cell.length_c   1.000
_cell.angle_alpha   90.00
_cell.angle_beta   90.00
_cell.angle_gamma   90.00
#
_symmetry.space_group_name_H-M   'P 1'
#
loop_
_entity.id
_entity.type
_entity.pdbx_description
1 polymer ?
#
loop_
_entity_poly.entity_id
_entity_poly.type
_entity_poly.pdbx_seq_one_letter_code
_entity_poly.pdbx_strand_id
1 'polypeptide(L)'
;MKSFHFLVLLSLALAFSFASAFDPSPLQDFCVAIPEPKNAVFVNGKFCKNPNLTVAEDFFFPGLNVPGNTGNRVGSNVTLVNVDKLFGLNTLGISLARLDFAPNGGLNPPHTHPRATEILVVVEGTLMLAL
;
A
#
# COMPACT_ATOMS: atom_id res chain seq x y z
N MET A 1 -38.15 -8.64 29.49
CA MET A 1 -37.84 -7.76 28.34
C MET A 1 -36.51 -7.03 28.49
N LYS A 2 -36.26 -6.24 29.55
CA LYS A 2 -34.99 -5.50 29.75
C LYS A 2 -33.71 -6.39 29.77
N SER A 3 -33.75 -7.53 30.47
CA SER A 3 -32.62 -8.48 30.53
C SER A 3 -32.32 -9.14 29.17
N PHE A 4 -33.35 -9.41 28.37
CA PHE A 4 -33.19 -9.97 27.02
C PHE A 4 -32.51 -8.97 26.07
N HIS A 5 -32.90 -7.69 26.10
CA HIS A 5 -32.22 -6.64 25.32
C HIS A 5 -30.77 -6.45 25.74
N PHE A 6 -30.47 -6.53 27.03
CA PHE A 6 -29.09 -6.45 27.54
C PHE A 6 -28.23 -7.61 27.03
N LEU A 7 -28.76 -8.85 27.09
CA LEU A 7 -28.07 -10.03 26.56
C LEU A 7 -27.82 -9.96 25.04
N VAL A 8 -28.78 -9.42 24.28
CA VAL A 8 -28.65 -9.22 22.83
C VAL A 8 -27.62 -8.13 22.48
N LEU A 9 -27.59 -7.02 23.24
CA LEU A 9 -26.59 -5.97 23.04
C LEU A 9 -25.18 -6.45 23.40
N LEU A 10 -25.06 -7.23 24.47
CA LEU A 10 -23.78 -7.82 24.88
C LEU A 10 -23.25 -8.82 23.86
N SER A 11 -24.11 -9.70 23.32
CA SER A 11 -23.72 -10.66 22.29
C SER A 11 -23.35 -9.97 20.97
N LEU A 12 -24.06 -8.90 20.60
CA LEU A 12 -23.74 -8.10 19.41
C LEU A 12 -22.40 -7.35 19.58
N ALA A 13 -22.13 -6.80 20.76
CA ALA A 13 -20.84 -6.17 21.07
C ALA A 13 -19.67 -7.18 21.02
N LEU A 14 -19.88 -8.42 21.49
CA LEU A 14 -18.90 -9.52 21.39
C LEU A 14 -18.73 -10.04 19.96
N ALA A 15 -19.74 -9.89 19.09
CA ALA A 15 -19.67 -10.26 17.68
C ALA A 15 -18.82 -9.29 16.85
N PHE A 16 -18.67 -8.03 17.29
CA PHE A 16 -17.75 -7.07 16.69
C PHE A 16 -16.32 -7.29 17.24
N SER A 17 -15.64 -8.30 16.69
CA SER A 17 -14.20 -8.44 16.91
C SER A 17 -13.46 -7.33 16.17
N PHE A 18 -12.59 -6.59 16.86
CA PHE A 18 -11.63 -5.71 16.20
C PHE A 18 -10.66 -6.57 15.39
N ALA A 19 -10.88 -6.68 14.07
CA ALA A 19 -9.92 -7.27 13.17
C ALA A 19 -8.83 -6.24 12.88
N SER A 20 -7.59 -6.54 13.26
CA SER A 20 -6.44 -5.75 12.87
C SER A 20 -5.75 -6.45 11.71
N ALA A 21 -5.74 -5.80 10.54
CA ALA A 21 -5.12 -6.30 9.34
C ALA A 21 -4.19 -5.19 8.79
N PHE A 22 -2.90 -5.36 9.00
CA PHE A 22 -1.84 -4.49 8.52
C PHE A 22 -0.56 -5.31 8.37
N ASP A 23 0.45 -4.74 7.71
CA ASP A 23 1.73 -5.40 7.52
C ASP A 23 2.45 -5.65 8.87
N PRO A 24 3.10 -6.81 9.08
CA PRO A 24 3.84 -7.07 10.31
C PRO A 24 4.92 -6.02 10.58
N SER A 25 5.08 -5.63 11.85
CA SER A 25 6.13 -4.69 12.27
C SER A 25 7.54 -5.22 11.96
N PRO A 26 8.49 -4.35 11.57
CA PRO A 26 9.86 -4.76 11.32
C PRO A 26 10.54 -5.19 12.63
N LEU A 27 11.44 -6.17 12.54
CA LEU A 27 12.22 -6.70 13.69
C LEU A 27 13.67 -6.18 13.73
N GLN A 28 14.04 -5.36 12.75
CA GLN A 28 15.35 -4.75 12.56
C GLN A 28 15.19 -3.47 11.72
N ASP A 29 16.22 -2.63 11.67
CA ASP A 29 16.18 -1.33 10.99
C ASP A 29 15.74 -1.42 9.52
N PHE A 30 16.20 -2.45 8.79
CA PHE A 30 15.82 -2.67 7.40
C PHE A 30 15.97 -4.14 6.97
N CYS A 31 15.19 -4.54 5.97
CA CYS A 31 15.26 -5.85 5.31
C CYS A 31 15.02 -5.65 3.81
N VAL A 32 16.01 -5.16 3.07
CA VAL A 32 15.87 -4.91 1.62
C VAL A 32 15.46 -6.19 0.89
N ALA A 33 14.37 -6.16 0.12
CA ALA A 33 13.89 -7.33 -0.60
C ALA A 33 14.91 -7.84 -1.63
N ILE A 34 14.98 -9.16 -1.79
CA ILE A 34 15.70 -9.83 -2.89
C ILE A 34 14.74 -10.71 -3.71
N PRO A 35 15.09 -11.00 -4.98
CA PRO A 35 14.41 -12.06 -5.72
C PRO A 35 14.46 -13.38 -4.95
N GLU A 36 13.41 -14.18 -5.09
CA GLU A 36 13.29 -15.45 -4.39
C GLU A 36 14.49 -16.36 -4.73
N PRO A 37 15.30 -16.79 -3.73
CA PRO A 37 16.42 -17.67 -3.97
C PRO A 37 15.97 -19.04 -4.52
N LYS A 38 16.85 -19.70 -5.28
CA LYS A 38 16.60 -21.08 -5.72
C LYS A 38 16.47 -21.99 -4.48
N ASN A 39 15.39 -22.76 -4.41
CA ASN A 39 15.06 -23.67 -3.30
C ASN A 39 14.78 -22.97 -1.96
N ALA A 40 14.30 -21.73 -1.99
CA ALA A 40 13.81 -21.04 -0.81
C ALA A 40 12.52 -21.68 -0.26
N VAL A 41 12.30 -21.51 1.04
CA VAL A 41 11.01 -21.80 1.68
C VAL A 41 10.01 -20.69 1.37
N PHE A 42 8.71 -21.01 1.35
CA PHE A 42 7.69 -19.97 1.20
C PHE A 42 7.58 -19.14 2.49
N VAL A 43 7.65 -17.81 2.36
CA VAL A 43 7.52 -16.86 3.47
C VAL A 43 6.46 -15.81 3.15
N ASN A 44 5.85 -15.23 4.18
CA ASN A 44 5.04 -14.02 3.98
C ASN A 44 5.95 -12.82 3.71
N GLY A 45 5.70 -12.07 2.64
CA GLY A 45 6.56 -10.96 2.20
C GLY A 45 7.70 -11.39 1.28
N LYS A 46 8.91 -10.91 1.53
CA LYS A 46 10.11 -11.15 0.69
C LYS A 46 11.33 -11.47 1.56
N PHE A 47 12.28 -12.22 0.99
CA PHE A 47 13.58 -12.45 1.61
C PHE A 47 14.40 -11.17 1.72
N CYS A 48 15.23 -11.09 2.77
CA CYS A 48 16.14 -9.96 3.00
C CYS A 48 17.50 -10.16 2.32
N LYS A 49 18.03 -9.08 1.77
CA LYS A 49 19.45 -8.91 1.45
C LYS A 49 20.28 -8.95 2.74
N ASN A 50 21.54 -9.39 2.66
CA ASN A 50 22.46 -9.27 3.78
C ASN A 50 22.62 -7.77 4.14
N PRO A 51 22.36 -7.36 5.39
CA PRO A 51 22.38 -5.95 5.77
C PRO A 51 23.75 -5.28 5.58
N ASN A 52 24.85 -6.04 5.62
CA ASN A 52 26.20 -5.52 5.36
C ASN A 52 26.46 -5.21 3.87
N LEU A 53 25.56 -5.64 2.98
CA LEU A 53 25.64 -5.38 1.54
C LEU A 53 24.64 -4.31 1.09
N THR A 54 23.87 -3.75 2.02
CA THR A 54 22.87 -2.71 1.75
C THR A 54 23.56 -1.40 1.38
N VAL A 55 23.00 -0.70 0.41
CA VAL A 55 23.48 0.59 -0.09
C VAL A 55 22.33 1.61 -0.15
N ALA A 56 22.64 2.90 -0.27
CA ALA A 56 21.63 3.96 -0.26
C ALA A 56 20.62 3.81 -1.42
N GLU A 57 21.07 3.29 -2.56
CA GLU A 57 20.29 3.06 -3.76
C GLU A 57 19.18 2.02 -3.54
N ASP A 58 19.32 1.13 -2.55
CA ASP A 58 18.25 0.17 -2.19
C ASP A 58 16.99 0.89 -1.65
N PHE A 59 17.12 2.16 -1.22
CA PHE A 59 16.06 3.01 -0.66
C PHE A 59 15.73 4.23 -1.53
N PHE A 60 16.24 4.29 -2.76
CA PHE A 60 16.00 5.40 -3.67
C PHE A 60 15.16 4.97 -4.87
N PHE A 61 14.09 5.72 -5.15
CA PHE A 61 13.27 5.54 -6.35
C PHE A 61 13.17 6.85 -7.14
N PRO A 62 13.80 6.96 -8.33
CA PRO A 62 13.67 8.12 -9.19
C PRO A 62 12.36 8.10 -9.99
N GLY A 63 11.96 9.25 -10.52
CA GLY A 63 10.91 9.34 -11.54
C GLY A 63 9.53 9.77 -11.03
N LEU A 64 9.29 9.81 -9.72
CA LEU A 64 8.06 10.42 -9.19
C LEU A 64 7.97 11.93 -9.42
N ASN A 65 9.07 12.57 -9.81
CA ASN A 65 9.09 13.96 -10.26
C ASN A 65 8.58 14.14 -11.70
N VAL A 66 8.41 13.04 -12.46
CA VAL A 66 7.97 13.07 -13.87
C VAL A 66 6.50 12.68 -13.95
N PRO A 67 5.63 13.48 -14.58
CA PRO A 67 4.24 13.11 -14.82
C PRO A 67 4.12 11.85 -15.67
N GLY A 68 3.20 10.97 -15.31
CA GLY A 68 2.82 9.80 -16.09
C GLY A 68 2.06 10.15 -17.38
N ASN A 69 2.06 9.23 -18.35
CA ASN A 69 1.35 9.42 -19.61
C ASN A 69 -0.16 9.19 -19.46
N THR A 70 -0.93 10.26 -19.57
CA THR A 70 -2.40 10.23 -19.48
C THR A 70 -3.10 10.14 -20.84
N GLY A 71 -2.36 9.98 -21.94
CA GLY A 71 -2.88 9.79 -23.31
C GLY A 71 -3.49 8.41 -23.56
N ASN A 72 -4.34 7.94 -22.64
CA ASN A 72 -4.99 6.64 -22.67
C ASN A 72 -6.51 6.77 -22.44
N ARG A 73 -7.25 5.67 -22.58
CA ARG A 73 -8.73 5.68 -22.58
C ARG A 73 -9.37 6.22 -21.29
N VAL A 74 -8.70 6.07 -20.15
CA VAL A 74 -9.21 6.55 -18.86
C VAL A 74 -8.64 7.90 -18.48
N GLY A 75 -7.69 8.43 -19.27
CA GLY A 75 -7.12 9.74 -19.02
C GLY A 75 -6.36 9.84 -17.69
N SER A 76 -5.83 8.73 -17.16
CA SER A 76 -5.08 8.74 -15.90
C SER A 76 -3.90 7.77 -15.96
N ASN A 77 -2.90 7.99 -15.12
CA ASN A 77 -1.77 7.10 -14.94
C ASN A 77 -1.45 6.93 -13.46
N VAL A 78 -1.15 5.70 -13.04
CA VAL A 78 -0.71 5.38 -11.67
C VAL A 78 0.74 4.90 -11.72
N THR A 79 1.66 5.71 -11.23
CA THR A 79 3.06 5.34 -11.03
C THR A 79 3.24 4.76 -9.63
N LEU A 80 3.20 3.43 -9.54
CA LEU A 80 3.30 2.68 -8.27
C LEU A 80 4.75 2.56 -7.79
N VAL A 81 4.94 2.73 -6.48
CA VAL A 81 6.18 2.50 -5.73
C VAL A 81 5.87 1.60 -4.55
N ASN A 82 5.79 0.30 -4.83
CA ASN A 82 5.64 -0.75 -3.82
C ASN A 82 6.98 -1.49 -3.63
N VAL A 83 6.98 -2.53 -2.81
CA VAL A 83 8.18 -3.33 -2.52
C VAL A 83 8.83 -3.94 -3.78
N ASP A 84 8.08 -4.21 -4.86
CA ASP A 84 8.63 -4.75 -6.10
C ASP A 84 9.32 -3.67 -6.98
N LYS A 85 9.13 -2.39 -6.65
CA LYS A 85 9.75 -1.24 -7.32
C LYS A 85 10.82 -0.57 -6.47
N LEU A 86 10.65 -0.57 -5.15
CA LEU A 86 11.60 -0.07 -4.19
C LEU A 86 11.83 -1.13 -3.10
N PHE A 87 12.88 -1.92 -3.26
CA PHE A 87 13.15 -3.10 -2.42
C PHE A 87 13.37 -2.75 -0.95
N GLY A 88 13.85 -1.54 -0.65
CA GLY A 88 14.01 -1.03 0.71
C GLY A 88 12.70 -0.87 1.49
N LEU A 89 11.53 -0.90 0.84
CA LEU A 89 10.22 -0.81 1.52
C LEU A 89 9.81 -2.09 2.25
N ASN A 90 10.47 -3.21 1.97
CA ASN A 90 10.11 -4.49 2.58
C ASN A 90 10.18 -4.40 4.12
N THR A 91 9.15 -4.93 4.78
CA THR A 91 8.89 -4.88 6.24
C THR A 91 8.53 -3.51 6.83
N LEU A 92 8.53 -2.42 6.06
CA LEU A 92 8.27 -1.07 6.58
C LEU A 92 6.79 -0.67 6.62
N GLY A 93 5.90 -1.49 6.07
CA GLY A 93 4.45 -1.28 6.13
C GLY A 93 3.94 -0.06 5.36
N ILE A 94 4.71 0.44 4.39
CA ILE A 94 4.36 1.59 3.56
C ILE A 94 4.58 1.32 2.08
N SER A 95 3.79 1.98 1.25
CA SER A 95 3.99 2.08 -0.20
C SER A 95 3.51 3.45 -0.66
N LEU A 96 3.88 3.84 -1.89
CA LEU A 96 3.52 5.13 -2.45
C LEU A 96 3.01 4.96 -3.88
N ALA A 97 2.17 5.88 -4.33
CA ALA A 97 1.80 6.01 -5.73
C ALA A 97 1.73 7.50 -6.09
N ARG A 98 2.15 7.84 -7.31
CA ARG A 98 1.80 9.11 -7.96
C ARG A 98 0.68 8.85 -8.96
N LEU A 99 -0.37 9.66 -8.88
CA LEU A 99 -1.47 9.63 -9.83
C LEU A 99 -1.45 10.91 -10.65
N ASP A 100 -1.46 10.78 -11.97
CA ASP A 100 -1.59 11.90 -12.91
C ASP A 100 -2.92 11.75 -13.66
N PHE A 101 -3.66 12.84 -13.82
CA PHE A 101 -4.97 12.86 -14.48
C PHE A 101 -4.97 13.89 -15.61
N ALA A 102 -5.50 13.49 -16.77
CA ALA A 102 -5.80 14.41 -17.86
C ALA A 102 -6.94 15.36 -17.44
N PRO A 103 -6.90 16.63 -17.87
CA PRO A 103 -7.98 17.57 -17.60
C PRO A 103 -9.29 17.12 -18.26
N ASN A 104 -10.43 17.53 -17.69
CA ASN A 104 -11.76 17.37 -18.28
C ASN A 104 -12.20 15.91 -18.54
N GLY A 105 -11.83 14.97 -17.66
CA GLY A 105 -12.35 13.60 -17.73
C GLY A 105 -11.38 12.49 -17.33
N GLY A 106 -10.15 12.80 -16.92
CA GLY A 106 -9.25 11.81 -16.35
C GLY A 106 -9.87 11.13 -15.13
N LEU A 107 -9.86 9.80 -15.12
CA LEU A 107 -10.52 8.96 -14.12
C LEU A 107 -9.60 7.82 -13.70
N ASN A 108 -9.47 7.60 -12.39
CA ASN A 108 -8.99 6.35 -11.84
C ASN A 108 -10.26 5.54 -11.48
N PRO A 109 -10.58 4.45 -12.20
CA PRO A 109 -11.84 3.75 -12.03
C PRO A 109 -12.07 3.26 -10.59
N PRO A 110 -13.33 2.97 -10.21
CA PRO A 110 -13.63 2.38 -8.91
C PRO A 110 -12.79 1.13 -8.66
N HIS A 111 -12.06 1.11 -7.56
CA HIS A 111 -11.17 0.02 -7.17
C HIS A 111 -11.08 -0.08 -5.64
N THR A 112 -10.41 -1.12 -5.15
CA THR A 112 -10.18 -1.32 -3.72
C THR A 112 -8.75 -1.74 -3.44
N HIS A 113 -8.27 -1.42 -2.24
CA HIS A 113 -7.00 -1.92 -1.70
C HIS A 113 -7.31 -2.95 -0.60
N PRO A 114 -7.20 -4.26 -0.88
CA PRO A 114 -7.71 -5.29 0.03
C PRO A 114 -6.91 -5.43 1.34
N ARG A 115 -5.74 -4.78 1.45
CA ARG A 115 -4.82 -4.94 2.58
C ARG A 115 -4.20 -3.62 3.08
N ALA A 116 -4.69 -2.48 2.60
CA ALA A 116 -4.14 -1.19 2.98
C ALA A 116 -5.21 -0.10 2.93
N THR A 117 -5.12 0.85 3.85
CA THR A 117 -5.80 2.14 3.72
C THR A 117 -4.97 3.07 2.84
N GLU A 118 -5.60 4.07 2.25
CA GLU A 118 -4.95 5.06 1.38
C GLU A 118 -5.08 6.46 1.97
N ILE A 119 -4.00 7.23 1.91
CA ILE A 119 -4.00 8.67 2.18
C ILE A 119 -3.55 9.40 0.91
N LEU A 120 -4.36 10.34 0.46
CA LEU A 120 -4.12 11.10 -0.77
C LEU A 120 -3.79 12.55 -0.46
N VAL A 121 -2.83 13.10 -1.22
CA VAL A 121 -2.49 14.52 -1.21
C VAL A 121 -2.57 15.04 -2.64
N VAL A 122 -3.46 16.01 -2.90
CA VAL A 122 -3.53 16.69 -4.19
C VAL A 122 -2.43 17.75 -4.23
N VAL A 123 -1.44 17.52 -5.10
CA VAL A 123 -0.30 18.44 -5.27
C VAL A 123 -0.62 19.56 -6.25
N GLU A 124 -1.43 19.29 -7.28
CA GLU A 124 -1.81 20.24 -8.32
C GLU A 124 -3.23 19.96 -8.83
N GLY A 125 -3.98 21.01 -9.16
CA GLY A 125 -5.32 20.92 -9.74
C GLY A 125 -6.44 20.73 -8.72
N THR A 126 -7.54 20.10 -9.15
CA THR A 126 -8.69 19.79 -8.30
C THR A 126 -9.22 18.42 -8.67
N LEU A 127 -9.38 17.55 -7.68
CA LEU A 127 -9.80 16.17 -7.86
C LEU A 127 -11.09 15.93 -7.09
N MET A 128 -12.11 15.43 -7.78
CA MET A 128 -13.32 14.90 -7.14
C MET A 128 -13.05 13.46 -6.70
N LEU A 129 -13.25 13.19 -5.42
CA LEU A 129 -12.97 11.88 -4.79
C LEU A 129 -14.26 11.28 -4.24
N ALA A 130 -14.42 9.97 -4.40
CA ALA A 130 -15.47 9.17 -3.77
C ALA A 130 -14.81 7.94 -3.11
N LEU A 131 -15.17 7.68 -1.86
CA LEU A 131 -14.64 6.60 -1.01
C LEU A 131 -15.76 5.59 -0.71
#